data_AF-A0A7M7PI53-F1
#
_entry.id   AF-A0A7M7PI53-F1
#
_cell.length_a   1.000
_cell.length_b   1.000
_cell.length_c   1.000
_cell.angle_alpha   90.00
_cell.angle_beta   90.00
_cell.angle_gamma   90.00
#
_symmetry.space_group_name_H-M   'P 1'
#
loop_
_entity.id
_entity.type
_entity.pdbx_description
1 polymer ?
#
loop_
_entity_poly.entity_id
_entity_poly.type
_entity_poly.pdbx_seq_one_letter_code
_entity_poly.pdbx_strand_id
1 'polypeptide(L)'
;MVVGTKVYDKLREEWLRTRLVNGIGMMSPHAQTSKVESFHNILLHFCPKLLVYSYQGMKCRLYLAVLHWNENCDRAQAVDAEGNPVYRLKYPRSKEGGHTVERVLTAGTCGK
;
A
#
# COMPACT_ATOMS: atom_id res chain seq x y z
N MET A 1 17.89 8.55 -22.38
CA MET A 1 18.53 7.44 -23.12
C MET A 1 18.72 7.91 -24.56
N VAL A 2 19.92 7.73 -25.12
CA VAL A 2 20.19 8.11 -26.52
C VAL A 2 19.67 7.01 -27.44
N VAL A 3 18.84 7.39 -28.39
CA VAL A 3 18.25 6.50 -29.41
C VAL A 3 19.38 5.93 -30.27
N GLY A 4 19.36 4.61 -30.52
CA GLY A 4 20.37 3.92 -31.34
C GLY A 4 21.59 3.37 -30.58
N THR A 5 21.58 3.41 -29.24
CA THR A 5 22.54 2.67 -28.43
C THR A 5 22.11 1.21 -28.27
N LYS A 6 23.04 0.24 -28.27
CA LYS A 6 22.74 -1.20 -28.05
C LYS A 6 21.88 -1.46 -26.81
N VAL A 7 22.03 -0.64 -25.77
CA VAL A 7 21.24 -0.73 -24.53
C VAL A 7 19.78 -0.31 -24.79
N TYR A 8 19.57 0.78 -25.54
CA TYR A 8 18.24 1.23 -25.93
C TYR A 8 17.51 0.18 -26.77
N ASP A 9 18.18 -0.43 -27.74
CA ASP A 9 17.56 -1.41 -28.63
C ASP A 9 17.14 -2.68 -27.88
N LYS A 10 18.00 -3.20 -26.99
CA LYS A 10 17.66 -4.35 -26.13
C LYS A 10 16.53 -4.03 -25.15
N LEU A 11 16.53 -2.85 -24.57
CA LEU A 11 15.47 -2.42 -23.67
C LEU A 11 14.13 -2.31 -24.43
N ARG A 12 14.16 -1.75 -25.63
CA ARG A 12 13.00 -1.60 -26.51
C ARG A 12 12.44 -2.96 -26.93
N GLU A 13 13.29 -3.92 -27.25
CA GLU A 13 12.88 -5.29 -27.57
C GLU A 13 12.15 -5.94 -26.39
N GLU A 14 12.69 -5.85 -25.18
CA GLU A 14 12.07 -6.43 -23.99
C GLU A 14 10.75 -5.73 -23.62
N TRP A 15 10.69 -4.40 -23.77
CA TRP A 15 9.48 -3.61 -23.55
C TRP A 15 8.34 -3.96 -24.51
N LEU A 16 8.66 -4.28 -25.77
CA LEU A 16 7.67 -4.59 -26.80
C LEU A 16 7.27 -6.07 -26.83
N ARG A 17 7.82 -6.92 -25.94
CA ARG A 17 7.41 -8.32 -25.86
C ARG A 17 5.93 -8.43 -25.54
N THR A 18 5.23 -9.25 -26.33
CA THR A 18 3.79 -9.49 -26.22
C THR A 18 3.36 -9.88 -24.80
N ARG A 19 4.19 -10.65 -24.08
CA ARG A 19 3.93 -11.02 -22.68
C ARG A 19 3.86 -9.82 -21.74
N LEU A 20 4.79 -8.87 -21.91
CA LEU A 20 4.88 -7.68 -21.06
C LEU A 20 3.73 -6.71 -21.39
N VAL A 21 3.46 -6.48 -22.68
CA VAL A 21 2.34 -5.65 -23.13
C VAL A 21 0.98 -6.23 -22.71
N ASN A 22 0.76 -7.53 -22.87
CA ASN A 22 -0.46 -8.20 -22.40
C ASN A 22 -0.56 -8.18 -20.88
N GLY A 23 0.55 -8.39 -20.17
CA GLY A 23 0.62 -8.27 -18.72
C GLY A 23 0.21 -6.88 -18.26
N ILE A 24 0.71 -5.82 -18.91
CA ILE A 24 0.34 -4.44 -18.63
C ILE A 24 -1.14 -4.19 -18.92
N GLY A 25 -1.68 -4.73 -20.02
CA GLY A 25 -3.11 -4.63 -20.34
C GLY A 25 -4.02 -5.37 -19.35
N MET A 26 -3.50 -6.39 -18.66
CA MET A 26 -4.19 -7.10 -17.57
C MET A 26 -4.00 -6.44 -16.20
N MET A 27 -3.07 -5.49 -16.06
CA MET A 27 -2.98 -4.68 -14.85
C MET A 27 -4.19 -3.75 -14.82
N SER A 28 -5.02 -3.89 -13.78
CA SER A 28 -6.12 -2.95 -13.56
C SER A 28 -5.54 -1.55 -13.36
N PRO A 29 -5.86 -0.57 -14.23
CA PRO A 29 -5.39 0.82 -14.06
C PRO A 29 -6.00 1.51 -12.83
N HIS A 30 -7.07 0.93 -12.29
CA HIS A 30 -8.02 1.64 -11.42
C HIS A 30 -8.18 1.04 -10.02
N ALA A 31 -7.84 -0.22 -9.81
CA ALA A 31 -8.06 -0.87 -8.53
C ALA A 31 -6.75 -1.17 -7.81
N GLN A 32 -6.14 -0.14 -7.22
CA GLN A 32 -5.14 -0.35 -6.17
C GLN A 32 -5.86 -0.94 -4.94
N THR A 33 -5.92 -2.28 -4.85
CA THR A 33 -6.67 -3.00 -3.81
C THR A 33 -6.13 -2.76 -2.40
N SER A 34 -4.91 -2.26 -2.27
CA SER A 34 -4.25 -2.02 -0.98
C SER A 34 -5.10 -1.23 0.03
N LYS A 35 -5.88 -0.21 -0.41
CA LYS A 35 -6.76 0.54 0.51
C LYS A 35 -7.93 -0.32 0.98
N VAL A 36 -8.57 -1.06 0.08
CA VAL A 36 -9.68 -1.97 0.40
C VAL A 36 -9.22 -3.11 1.30
N GLU A 37 -8.06 -3.70 1.01
CA GLU A 37 -7.43 -4.74 1.83
C GLU A 37 -7.07 -4.21 3.23
N SER A 38 -6.53 -3.00 3.32
CA SER A 38 -6.20 -2.36 4.61
C SER A 38 -7.46 -2.09 5.44
N PHE A 39 -8.54 -1.59 4.81
CA PHE A 39 -9.82 -1.40 5.48
C PHE A 39 -10.40 -2.73 5.95
N HIS A 40 -10.30 -3.78 5.13
CA HIS A 40 -10.75 -5.12 5.49
C HIS A 40 -10.00 -5.68 6.72
N ASN A 41 -8.69 -5.47 6.80
CA ASN A 41 -7.91 -5.86 7.99
C ASN A 41 -8.37 -5.14 9.27
N ILE A 42 -8.73 -3.85 9.16
CA ILE A 42 -9.30 -3.10 10.29
C ILE A 42 -10.66 -3.67 10.70
N LEU A 43 -11.52 -4.01 9.73
CA LEU A 43 -12.78 -4.69 10.03
C LEU A 43 -12.57 -6.03 10.74
N LEU A 44 -11.60 -6.84 10.32
CA LEU A 44 -11.27 -8.10 10.98
C LEU A 44 -10.77 -7.89 12.43
N HIS A 45 -10.04 -6.79 12.69
CA HIS A 45 -9.55 -6.45 14.02
C HIS A 45 -10.68 -6.08 14.99
N PHE A 46 -11.58 -5.18 14.57
CA PHE A 46 -12.68 -4.71 15.43
C PHE A 46 -13.88 -5.66 15.47
N CYS A 47 -14.16 -6.33 14.35
CA CYS A 47 -15.32 -7.19 14.09
C CYS A 47 -14.88 -8.58 13.61
N PRO A 48 -14.13 -9.35 14.42
CA PRO A 48 -13.66 -10.66 14.01
C PRO A 48 -14.84 -11.61 13.74
N LYS A 49 -14.86 -12.20 12.54
CA LYS A 49 -15.91 -13.14 12.11
C LYS A 49 -16.05 -14.38 13.01
N LEU A 50 -14.96 -14.74 13.70
CA LEU A 50 -14.88 -15.91 14.59
C LEU A 50 -15.60 -15.70 15.92
N LEU A 51 -15.93 -14.46 16.30
CA LEU A 51 -16.60 -14.15 17.55
C LEU A 51 -18.06 -13.76 17.30
N VAL A 52 -18.97 -14.35 18.07
CA VAL A 52 -20.39 -14.02 18.00
C VAL A 52 -20.65 -12.84 18.94
N TYR A 53 -21.14 -11.74 18.38
CA TYR A 53 -21.62 -10.58 19.12
C TYR A 53 -23.12 -10.43 18.92
N SER A 54 -23.78 -9.72 19.86
CA SER A 54 -25.14 -9.25 19.62
C SER A 54 -25.17 -8.33 18.40
N TYR A 55 -26.32 -8.22 17.74
CA TYR A 55 -26.49 -7.32 16.59
C TYR A 55 -26.01 -5.89 16.90
N GLN A 56 -26.40 -5.37 18.06
CA GLN A 56 -25.96 -4.04 18.51
C GLN A 56 -24.45 -3.98 18.77
N GLY A 57 -23.87 -5.03 19.39
CA GLY A 57 -22.43 -5.11 19.61
C GLY A 57 -21.63 -5.10 18.29
N MET A 58 -22.09 -5.84 17.29
CA MET A 58 -21.48 -5.86 15.95
C MET A 58 -21.61 -4.50 15.26
N LYS A 59 -22.78 -3.86 15.37
CA LYS A 59 -23.04 -2.53 14.81
C LYS A 59 -22.13 -1.46 15.41
N CYS A 60 -21.97 -1.43 16.73
CA CYS A 60 -21.06 -0.49 17.40
C CYS A 60 -19.60 -0.70 16.98
N ARG A 61 -19.13 -1.95 16.91
CA ARG A 61 -17.76 -2.28 16.47
C ARG A 61 -17.52 -1.89 15.02
N LEU A 62 -18.52 -2.06 14.15
CA LEU A 62 -18.43 -1.61 12.77
C LEU A 62 -18.26 -0.09 12.68
N TYR A 63 -19.02 0.68 13.47
CA TYR A 63 -18.86 2.13 13.53
C TYR A 63 -17.47 2.53 14.05
N LEU A 64 -16.96 1.85 15.08
CA LEU A 64 -15.60 2.10 15.59
C LEU A 64 -14.54 1.83 14.51
N ALA A 65 -14.67 0.76 13.73
CA ALA A 65 -13.77 0.45 12.64
C ALA A 65 -13.77 1.53 11.54
N VAL A 66 -14.95 2.05 11.18
CA VAL A 66 -15.10 3.14 10.21
C VAL A 66 -14.51 4.44 10.73
N LEU A 67 -14.79 4.80 11.99
CA LEU A 67 -14.21 6.00 12.62
C LEU A 67 -12.69 5.91 12.66
N HIS A 68 -12.15 4.76 13.05
CA HIS A 68 -10.71 4.51 13.03
C HIS A 68 -10.11 4.65 11.63
N TRP A 69 -10.78 4.11 10.60
CA TRP A 69 -10.34 4.23 9.22
C TRP A 69 -10.31 5.68 8.74
N ASN A 70 -11.39 6.41 8.96
CA ASN A 70 -11.52 7.80 8.52
C ASN A 70 -10.43 8.69 9.12
N GLU A 71 -10.06 8.44 10.38
CA GLU A 71 -9.01 9.18 11.07
C GLU A 71 -7.60 8.81 10.57
N ASN A 72 -7.36 7.55 10.18
CA ASN A 72 -6.01 7.02 9.97
C ASN A 72 -5.64 6.65 8.51
N CYS A 73 -6.59 6.69 7.57
CA CYS A 73 -6.38 6.28 6.17
C CYS A 73 -5.39 7.19 5.42
N ASP A 74 -5.58 8.51 5.53
CA ASP A 74 -4.82 9.49 4.74
C ASP A 74 -3.85 10.28 5.62
N ARG A 75 -3.08 9.56 6.44
CA ARG A 75 -2.04 10.17 7.29
C ARG A 75 -0.97 10.83 6.43
N ALA A 76 -0.61 12.06 6.80
CA ALA A 76 0.45 12.80 6.14
C ALA A 76 1.83 12.12 6.33
N GLN A 77 2.73 12.33 5.38
CA GLN A 77 4.13 11.90 5.50
C GLN A 77 4.78 12.60 6.70
N ALA A 78 5.48 11.83 7.53
CA ALA A 78 6.23 12.36 8.66
C ALA A 78 7.35 13.27 8.15
N VAL A 79 7.52 14.41 8.83
CA VAL A 79 8.57 15.39 8.59
C VAL A 79 9.47 15.47 9.82
N ASP A 80 10.76 15.67 9.58
CA ASP A 80 11.77 15.89 10.62
C ASP A 80 11.62 17.31 11.21
N ALA A 81 12.38 17.62 12.27
CA ALA A 81 12.41 18.94 12.92
C ALA A 81 12.75 20.09 11.95
N GLU A 82 13.47 19.78 10.87
CA GLU A 82 13.85 20.70 9.80
C GLU A 82 12.81 20.81 8.68
N GLY A 83 11.69 20.07 8.77
CA GLY A 83 10.64 20.04 7.74
C GLY A 83 10.92 19.10 6.57
N ASN A 84 12.00 18.32 6.63
CA ASN A 84 12.37 17.36 5.58
C ASN A 84 11.57 16.05 5.69
N PRO A 85 11.07 15.47 4.58
CA PRO A 85 10.30 14.24 4.60
C PRO A 85 11.13 13.04 5.08
N VAL A 86 10.59 12.27 6.02
CA VAL A 86 11.25 11.09 6.59
C VAL A 86 10.96 9.85 5.74
N TYR A 87 12.01 9.05 5.52
CA TYR A 87 11.95 7.80 4.78
C TYR A 87 12.53 6.64 5.60
N ARG A 88 12.06 5.42 5.30
CA ARG A 88 12.56 4.18 5.88
C ARG A 88 12.99 3.24 4.78
N LEU A 89 14.11 2.54 4.99
CA LEU A 89 14.53 1.42 4.15
C LEU A 89 13.79 0.15 4.56
N LYS A 90 13.07 -0.45 3.61
CA LYS A 90 12.53 -1.81 3.72
C LYS A 90 13.38 -2.77 2.91
N TYR A 91 13.62 -3.96 3.46
CA TYR A 91 14.36 -5.04 2.82
C TYR A 91 13.39 -6.19 2.52
N PRO A 92 12.62 -6.12 1.41
CA PRO A 92 11.68 -7.18 1.07
C PRO A 92 12.42 -8.45 0.64
N ARG A 93 11.94 -9.60 1.10
CA ARG A 93 12.50 -10.92 0.75
C ARG A 93 12.59 -11.15 -0.76
N SER A 94 11.64 -10.60 -1.53
CA SER A 94 11.60 -10.71 -3.00
C SER A 94 12.75 -10.02 -3.73
N LYS A 95 13.50 -9.14 -3.07
CA LYS A 95 14.64 -8.43 -3.67
C LYS A 95 15.99 -9.08 -3.37
N GLU A 96 16.02 -10.27 -2.76
CA GLU A 96 17.23 -11.08 -2.57
C GLU A 96 18.43 -10.28 -2.00
N GLY A 97 18.18 -9.44 -1.00
CA GLY A 97 19.18 -8.57 -0.37
C GLY A 97 19.12 -7.09 -0.81
N GLY A 98 18.32 -6.76 -1.82
CA GLY A 98 18.01 -5.38 -2.20
C GLY A 98 17.05 -4.66 -1.23
N HIS A 99 16.94 -3.34 -1.38
CA HIS A 99 16.07 -2.49 -0.56
C HIS A 99 15.07 -1.67 -1.38
N THR A 100 14.05 -1.17 -0.69
CA THR A 100 13.05 -0.23 -1.20
C THR A 100 12.94 0.92 -0.20
N VAL A 101 12.91 2.14 -0.69
CA VAL A 101 12.67 3.34 0.12
C VAL A 101 11.16 3.53 0.27
N GLU A 102 10.67 3.60 1.50
CA GLU A 102 9.26 3.80 1.83
C GLU A 102 9.09 5.11 2.61
N ARG A 103 8.00 5.84 2.32
CA ARG A 103 7.63 7.05 3.06
C ARG A 103 7.18 6.67 4.47
N VAL A 104 7.71 7.33 5.49
CA VAL A 104 7.21 7.16 6.86
C VAL A 104 5.99 8.06 7.03
N LEU A 105 4.88 7.50 7.49
CA LEU A 105 3.68 8.28 7.81
C LEU A 105 3.74 8.77 9.26
N THR A 106 3.02 9.87 9.53
CA THR A 106 2.83 10.39 10.87
C THR A 106 2.22 9.31 11.79
N ALA A 107 2.57 9.35 13.08
CA ALA A 107 2.05 8.40 14.06
C ALA A 107 0.51 8.42 14.06
N GLY A 108 -0.09 7.23 14.21
CA GLY A 108 -1.54 7.13 14.37
C GLY A 108 -1.99 7.78 15.67
N THR A 109 -3.19 8.35 15.69
CA THR A 109 -3.77 9.01 16.87
C THR A 109 -4.17 8.02 17.96
N CYS A 110 -4.32 6.72 17.64
CA CYS A 110 -4.65 5.68 18.61
C CYS A 110 -3.82 4.39 18.41
N GLY A 111 -3.19 3.92 19.49
CA GLY A 111 -2.43 2.66 19.58
C GLY A 111 -0.91 2.86 19.58
N LYS A 112 -0.31 2.73 20.76
CA LYS A 112 1.11 2.38 20.91
C LYS A 112 1.29 0.88 20.72
#